data_AF-A0A2M7RUQ2-F1
#
_entry.id   AF-A0A2M7RUQ2-F1
#
_cell.length_a   1.000
_cell.length_b   1.000
_cell.length_c   1.000
_cell.angle_alpha   90.00
_cell.angle_beta   90.00
_cell.angle_gamma   90.00
#
_symmetry.space_group_name_H-M   'P 1'
#
loop_
_entity.id
_entity.type
_entity.pdbx_description
1 polymer ?
#
loop_
_entity_poly.entity_id
_entity_poly.type
_entity_poly.pdbx_seq_one_letter_code
_entity_poly.pdbx_strand_id
1 'polypeptide(L)' 'MSDGYQIKNQQGLYFLTFQVVGWADVFSRKVYRDIVIDSFDYCRKHKQLKIYSYVIMTNHIHCILSTEG' A
#
# COMPACT_ATOMS: atom_id res chain seq x y z
N MET A 1 21.22 -2.56 -2.51
CA MET A 1 20.14 -3.38 -1.94
C MET A 1 19.43 -2.53 -0.90
N SER A 2 18.10 -2.57 -0.81
CA SER A 2 17.38 -1.87 0.25
C SER A 2 17.46 -2.66 1.55
N ASP A 3 17.74 -2.01 2.68
CA ASP A 3 17.83 -2.65 4.02
C ASP A 3 16.47 -3.09 4.59
N GLY A 4 15.38 -2.84 3.87
CA GLY A 4 14.03 -3.22 4.28
C GLY A 4 13.81 -4.74 4.31
N TYR A 5 12.91 -5.16 5.20
CA TYR A 5 12.46 -6.55 5.28
C TYR A 5 11.97 -7.05 3.91
N GLN A 6 12.43 -8.23 3.51
CA GLN A 6 12.04 -8.89 2.27
C GLN A 6 10.90 -9.87 2.53
N ILE A 7 9.81 -9.76 1.77
CA ILE A 7 8.67 -10.69 1.87
C ILE A 7 9.12 -12.08 1.42
N LYS A 8 9.13 -13.03 2.36
CA LYS A 8 9.53 -14.42 2.09
C LYS A 8 8.36 -15.34 1.80
N ASN A 9 7.16 -15.03 2.31
CA ASN A 9 5.94 -15.79 2.10
C ASN A 9 4.90 -14.85 1.48
N GLN A 10 4.52 -15.03 0.22
CA GLN A 10 3.56 -14.13 -0.42
C GLN A 10 2.17 -14.19 0.22
N GLN A 11 1.80 -15.34 0.78
CA GLN A 11 0.54 -15.57 1.50
C GLN A 11 0.56 -15.07 2.96
N GLY A 12 1.69 -14.53 3.44
CA GLY A 12 1.80 -13.97 4.78
C GLY A 12 1.02 -12.68 4.97
N LEU A 13 0.70 -12.35 6.24
CA LEU A 13 0.12 -11.07 6.62
C LEU A 13 1.24 -10.07 6.94
N TYR A 14 1.26 -8.94 6.25
CA TYR A 14 2.31 -7.95 6.40
C TYR A 14 1.77 -6.55 6.69
N PHE A 15 2.48 -5.85 7.56
CA PHE A 15 2.39 -4.40 7.68
C PHE A 15 3.38 -3.76 6.70
N LEU A 16 2.87 -2.91 5.81
CA LEU A 16 3.67 -2.23 4.78
C LEU A 16 3.55 -0.73 4.93
N THR A 17 4.66 -0.04 4.64
CA THR A 17 4.72 1.42 4.57
C THR A 17 5.19 1.85 3.19
N PHE A 18 4.41 2.69 2.51
CA PHE A 18 4.79 3.33 1.25
C PHE A 18 5.08 4.80 1.53
N GLN A 19 6.29 5.27 1.20
CA GLN A 19 6.71 6.64 1.44
C GLN A 19 6.89 7.39 0.12
N VAL A 20 6.41 8.64 0.06
CA VAL A 20 6.65 9.52 -1.08
C VAL A 20 8.10 9.98 -1.08
N VAL A 21 8.71 9.98 -2.26
CA VAL A 21 10.10 10.45 -2.47
C VAL A 21 10.23 11.89 -1.97
N GLY A 22 11.28 12.16 -1.20
CA GLY A 22 11.53 13.49 -0.64
C GLY A 22 10.51 13.94 0.40
N TRP A 23 9.67 13.05 0.93
CA TRP A 23 8.63 13.36 1.92
C TRP A 23 7.60 14.39 1.44
N ALA A 24 7.43 14.55 0.12
CA ALA A 24 6.49 15.50 -0.43
C ALA A 24 5.05 15.13 -0.04
N ASP A 25 4.26 16.13 0.35
CA ASP A 25 2.87 15.97 0.77
C ASP A 25 1.88 15.79 -0.41
N VAL A 26 2.18 14.83 -1.29
CA VAL A 26 1.40 14.54 -2.49
C VAL A 26 -0.03 14.14 -2.11
N PHE A 27 -0.19 13.32 -1.08
CA PHE A 27 -1.50 12.83 -0.66
C PHE A 27 -2.33 13.85 0.11
N SER A 28 -1.88 15.10 0.28
CA SER A 28 -2.74 16.20 0.75
C SER A 28 -3.87 16.50 -0.25
N ARG A 29 -3.64 16.27 -1.56
CA ARG A 29 -4.68 16.47 -2.59
C ARG A 29 -5.48 15.19 -2.79
N LYS A 30 -6.81 15.30 -2.77
CA LYS A 30 -7.75 14.18 -2.92
C LYS A 30 -7.50 13.36 -4.18
N VAL A 31 -7.23 14.00 -5.31
CA VAL A 31 -6.99 13.32 -6.61
C VAL A 31 -5.89 12.25 -6.52
N TYR A 32 -4.84 12.47 -5.74
CA TYR A 32 -3.76 11.49 -5.58
C TYR A 32 -4.13 10.36 -4.62
N ARG A 33 -4.95 10.63 -3.60
CA ARG A 33 -5.50 9.58 -2.72
C ARG A 33 -6.46 8.68 -3.48
N ASP A 34 -7.29 9.26 -4.35
CA ASP A 34 -8.26 8.52 -5.16
C ASP A 34 -7.55 7.53 -6.09
N ILE A 35 -6.43 7.92 -6.73
CA ILE A 35 -5.60 7.01 -7.55
C ILE A 35 -5.11 5.79 -6.76
N VAL A 36 -4.68 5.98 -5.50
CA VAL A 36 -4.24 4.87 -4.63
C VAL A 36 -5.41 3.95 -4.31
N ILE A 37 -6.57 4.51 -3.98
CA ILE A 37 -7.79 3.74 -3.66
C ILE A 37 -8.25 2.93 -4.88
N ASP A 38 -8.28 3.53 -6.07
CA ASP A 38 -8.63 2.85 -7.32
C ASP A 38 -7.65 1.72 -7.64
N SER A 39 -6.35 1.94 -7.39
CA SER A 39 -5.32 0.91 -7.54
C SER A 39 -5.53 -0.26 -6.58
N PHE A 40 -5.90 0.03 -5.33
CA PHE A 40 -6.24 -0.99 -4.33
C PHE A 40 -7.47 -1.79 -4.72
N ASP A 41 -8.53 -1.14 -5.23
CA ASP A 41 -9.72 -1.82 -5.72
C ASP A 41 -9.41 -2.73 -6.92
N TYR A 42 -8.60 -2.25 -7.87
CA TYR A 42 -8.11 -3.07 -8.98
C TYR A 42 -7.33 -4.30 -8.48
N CYS A 43 -6.41 -4.12 -7.52
CA CYS A 43 -5.62 -5.22 -6.96
C CYS A 43 -6.50 -6.24 -6.24
N ARG A 44 -7.54 -5.79 -5.52
CA ARG A 44 -8.52 -6.70 -4.89
C ARG A 44 -9.25 -7.54 -5.92
N LYS A 45 -9.70 -6.93 -7.02
CA LYS A 45 -10.49 -7.60 -8.07
C LYS A 45 -9.68 -8.55 -8.96
N HIS A 46 -8.41 -8.21 -9.24
CA HIS A 46 -7.64 -8.89 -10.28
C HIS A 46 -6.33 -9.54 -9.80
N LYS A 47 -5.83 -9.17 -8.62
CA LYS A 47 -4.54 -9.65 -8.11
C LYS A 47 -4.65 -10.40 -6.78
N GLN A 48 -5.87 -10.77 -6.38
CA GLN A 48 -6.13 -11.52 -5.15
C GLN A 48 -5.56 -10.83 -3.89
N LEU A 49 -5.43 -9.50 -3.94
CA LEU A 49 -4.93 -8.71 -2.82
C LEU A 49 -6.01 -8.60 -1.75
N LYS A 50 -5.70 -9.01 -0.53
CA LYS A 50 -6.51 -8.78 0.66
C LYS A 50 -6.02 -7.54 1.39
N ILE A 51 -6.93 -6.59 1.59
CA ILE A 51 -6.67 -5.34 2.29
C ILE A 51 -7.46 -5.37 3.59
N TYR A 52 -6.77 -5.51 4.73
CA TYR A 52 -7.41 -5.58 6.04
C TYR A 52 -7.62 -4.19 6.63
N SER A 53 -6.63 -3.32 6.49
CA SER A 53 -6.69 -1.94 6.94
C SER A 53 -5.66 -1.10 6.18
N TYR A 54 -5.94 0.17 6.00
CA TYR A 54 -4.96 1.14 5.51
C TYR A 54 -5.28 2.55 6.03
N VAL A 55 -4.25 3.39 6.09
CA VAL A 55 -4.37 4.83 6.33
C VAL A 55 -3.47 5.56 5.33
N ILE A 56 -4.01 6.62 4.72
CA ILE A 56 -3.28 7.50 3.82
C ILE A 56 -3.01 8.81 4.55
N MET A 57 -1.75 9.02 4.93
CA MET A 57 -1.25 10.28 5.48
C MET A 57 -0.84 11.21 4.33
N THR A 58 -0.36 12.43 4.60
CA THR A 58 -0.04 13.41 3.53
C THR A 58 1.12 12.99 2.64
N ASN A 59 2.08 12.22 3.16
CA ASN A 59 3.32 11.85 2.45
C ASN A 59 3.69 10.35 2.56
N HIS A 60 2.85 9.54 3.22
CA HIS A 60 3.05 8.10 3.31
C HIS A 60 1.72 7.37 3.52
N ILE A 61 1.76 6.05 3.33
CA ILE A 61 0.62 5.16 3.49
C ILE A 61 1.07 3.98 4.34
N HIS A 62 0.25 3.60 5.32
CA HIS A 62 0.41 2.35 6.06
C HIS A 62 -0.71 1.39 5.71
N CYS A 63 -0.39 0.12 5.49
CA CYS A 63 -1.36 -0.92 5.14
C CYS A 63 -1.09 -2.23 5.87
N ILE A 64 -2.14 -3.01 6.12
CA ILE A 64 -2.05 -4.42 6.49
C ILE A 64 -2.60 -5.25 5.34
N LEU A 65 -1.73 -5.99 4.64
CA LEU A 65 -2.04 -6.69 3.40
C LEU A 65 -1.64 -8.18 3.47
N SER A 66 -2.36 -9.01 2.72
CA SER A 66 -1.93 -10.35 2.31
C SER A 66 -2.42 -10.65 0.89
N THR A 67 -2.02 -11.78 0.32
CA THR A 67 -2.62 -12.28 -0.93
C THR A 67 -3.22 -13.66 -0.71
N GLU A 68 -4.30 -13.97 -1.43
CA GLU A 68 -4.73 -15.36 -1.59
C GLU A 68 -3.97 -16.01 -2.75
N GLY A 69 -3.81 -17.32 -2.67
CA GLY A 69 -3.11 -18.17 -3.63
C GLY A 69 -2.94 -19.57 -3.05
#